data_AF-A0ABC8ZGI8-F1
#
_entry.id   AF-A0ABC8ZGI8-F1
#
_cell.length_a   1.000
_cell.length_b   1.000
_cell.length_c   1.000
_cell.angle_alpha   90.00
_cell.angle_beta   90.00
_cell.angle_gamma   90.00
#
_symmetry.space_group_name_H-M   'P 1'
#
loop_
_entity.id
_entity.type
_entity.pdbx_description
1 polymer ?
#
loop_
_entity_poly.entity_id
_entity_poly.type
_entity_poly.pdbx_seq_one_letter_code
_entity_poly.pdbx_strand_id
1 'polypeptide(L)'
;MILSLLPINDAVRTSVLSKKLKRVWCSHSNLTFDKGTMRKTYFRPSTGYYGVLRAKEFITKVDAVLHQHSGMGVEHMEIKFGLHSKHADHIDKWVNFAIASRTKEFVINLSGRPKSTYFGKLSCGNKRISSEEPYNLPSQLFSPSNGSYLQCLELRTVCLQLPSDFKGFLNLKSLSLVDVRITDEDVHSVLSKCNLLEFFEIAYCRMVTRIRMLHSLDRLKHLVVDICPKLQEIELNCSPTTLNTSPRLETLTLLCYEHEKTIVPEGPFKFTYLRNLRLELVISDYGKIDVLDYAYLLKIAPFMETLELPMWMVGRNRPYCKEDGELRIGLPHKHTHLKSVRISGFFGHKDQVELALHILRSSIALEKMEITPKLEISNNLALHDCCYEKPHYVDGHRIATEFVCKADYRNVVNVVKVPSSLEPSAAAMEA
;
A
#
# COMPACT_ATOMS: atom_id res chain seq x y z
N MET A 1 14.22 -21.29 23.48
CA MET A 1 15.42 -20.64 24.02
C MET A 1 15.28 -19.14 23.79
N ILE A 2 15.28 -18.32 24.84
CA ILE A 2 14.79 -16.93 24.82
C ILE A 2 15.54 -16.03 23.81
N LEU A 3 16.81 -16.34 23.50
CA LEU A 3 17.63 -15.56 22.55
C LEU A 3 17.11 -15.52 21.11
N SER A 4 16.38 -16.55 20.65
CA SER A 4 15.81 -16.58 19.28
C SER A 4 14.59 -15.67 19.13
N LEU A 5 14.14 -15.07 20.23
CA LEU A 5 13.01 -14.15 20.30
C LEU A 5 13.46 -12.70 20.56
N LEU A 6 14.76 -12.47 20.78
CA LEU A 6 15.29 -11.15 21.05
C LEU A 6 15.62 -10.41 19.74
N PRO A 7 15.50 -9.07 19.73
CA PRO A 7 16.12 -8.25 18.69
C PRO A 7 17.60 -8.59 18.51
N ILE A 8 18.07 -8.54 17.27
CA ILE A 8 19.37 -9.10 16.91
C ILE A 8 20.55 -8.47 17.67
N ASN A 9 20.45 -7.18 17.99
CA ASN A 9 21.42 -6.45 18.81
C ASN A 9 21.48 -6.97 20.25
N ASP A 10 20.35 -7.33 20.84
CA ASP A 10 20.25 -7.85 22.20
C ASP A 10 20.72 -9.31 22.25
N ALA A 11 20.44 -10.09 21.21
CA ALA A 11 20.98 -11.43 21.03
C ALA A 11 22.52 -11.41 20.91
N VAL A 12 23.08 -10.54 20.05
CA VAL A 12 24.54 -10.35 19.90
C VAL A 12 25.18 -9.91 21.22
N ARG A 13 24.56 -9.01 21.98
CA ARG A 13 25.11 -8.54 23.26
C ARG A 13 25.10 -9.61 24.34
N THR A 14 23.97 -10.32 24.46
CA THR A 14 23.82 -11.39 25.44
C THR A 14 24.78 -12.55 25.13
N SER A 15 25.23 -12.67 23.87
CA SER A 15 26.22 -13.66 23.46
C SER A 15 27.60 -13.49 24.11
N VAL A 16 27.94 -12.29 24.59
CA VAL A 16 29.20 -12.02 25.33
C VAL A 16 29.23 -12.78 26.66
N LEU A 17 28.06 -13.10 27.22
CA LEU A 17 27.96 -13.75 28.53
C LEU A 17 28.32 -15.25 28.50
N SER A 18 28.35 -15.90 27.32
CA SER A 18 28.76 -17.31 27.21
C SER A 18 29.02 -17.76 25.76
N LYS A 19 30.01 -18.64 25.56
CA LYS A 19 30.28 -19.33 24.28
C LYS A 19 29.04 -20.09 23.75
N LYS A 20 28.18 -20.60 24.64
CA LYS A 20 26.93 -21.29 24.25
C LYS A 20 25.93 -20.31 23.64
N LEU A 21 25.78 -19.14 24.24
CA LEU A 21 24.89 -18.07 23.76
C LEU A 21 25.41 -17.45 22.45
N LYS A 22 26.74 -17.41 22.26
CA LYS A 22 27.36 -17.08 20.96
C LYS A 22 26.94 -18.02 19.84
N ARG A 23 27.03 -19.34 20.05
CA ARG A 23 26.58 -20.32 19.04
C ARG A 23 25.10 -20.16 18.70
N VAL A 24 24.29 -19.85 19.70
CA VAL A 24 22.84 -19.67 19.56
C VAL A 24 22.49 -18.47 18.70
N TRP A 25 23.12 -17.32 18.93
CA TRP A 25 22.85 -16.12 18.12
C TRP A 25 23.35 -16.31 16.68
N CYS A 26 24.46 -17.02 16.45
CA CYS A 26 24.99 -17.26 15.10
C CYS A 26 24.05 -18.06 14.18
N SER A 27 22.94 -18.61 14.68
CA SER A 27 21.92 -19.33 13.91
C SER A 27 20.53 -18.68 14.04
N HIS A 28 20.49 -17.37 14.28
CA HIS A 28 19.26 -16.62 14.45
C HIS A 28 18.51 -16.49 13.12
N SER A 29 17.24 -16.93 13.07
CA SER A 29 16.47 -16.97 11.83
C SER A 29 15.94 -15.61 11.36
N ASN A 30 15.84 -14.64 12.27
CA ASN A 30 15.31 -13.30 11.97
C ASN A 30 16.42 -12.23 12.12
N LEU A 31 16.77 -11.59 11.01
CA LEU A 31 17.81 -10.56 10.94
C LEU A 31 17.21 -9.21 10.51
N THR A 32 16.72 -8.42 11.46
CA THR A 32 16.23 -7.05 11.21
C THR A 32 17.28 -6.00 11.53
N PHE A 33 17.57 -5.15 10.55
CA PHE A 33 18.56 -4.08 10.62
C PHE A 33 17.93 -2.74 10.24
N ASP A 34 17.73 -1.89 11.23
CA ASP A 34 17.14 -0.56 11.08
C ASP A 34 17.79 0.44 12.05
N LYS A 35 17.29 1.68 12.06
CA LYS A 35 17.78 2.71 12.99
C LYS A 35 17.57 2.33 14.46
N GLY A 36 16.51 1.59 14.80
CA GLY A 36 16.19 1.21 16.17
C GLY A 36 17.13 0.14 16.69
N THR A 37 17.20 -0.97 15.98
CA THR A 37 18.06 -2.13 16.25
C THR A 37 19.55 -1.78 16.26
N MET A 38 19.99 -0.81 15.42
CA MET A 38 21.40 -0.42 15.33
C MET A 38 21.82 0.76 16.23
N ARG A 39 20.89 1.35 17.00
CA ARG A 39 21.21 2.43 17.95
C ARG A 39 21.88 1.90 19.21
N LYS A 40 22.73 2.73 19.83
CA LYS A 40 23.33 2.44 21.15
C LYS A 40 22.25 2.71 22.22
N THR A 41 21.64 1.68 22.80
CA THR A 41 20.45 1.82 23.66
C THR A 41 20.68 2.30 25.11
N TYR A 42 21.86 2.78 25.53
CA TYR A 42 22.08 3.06 26.97
C TYR A 42 22.57 4.45 27.36
N PHE A 43 22.80 5.35 26.41
CA PHE A 43 23.01 6.76 26.74
C PHE A 43 21.85 7.54 26.18
N ARG A 44 20.88 7.86 27.06
CA ARG A 44 20.04 9.02 26.87
C ARG A 44 20.98 10.21 27.06
N PRO A 45 21.38 10.94 26.01
CA PRO A 45 22.24 12.09 26.20
C PRO A 45 21.49 13.07 27.11
N SER A 46 22.22 13.80 27.95
CA SER A 46 21.67 14.81 28.86
C SER A 46 20.83 15.88 28.13
N THR A 47 20.99 16.00 26.81
CA THR A 47 20.22 16.87 25.92
C THR A 47 18.90 16.25 25.40
N GLY A 48 18.61 14.99 25.69
CA GLY A 48 17.39 14.28 25.23
C GLY A 48 17.37 13.87 23.75
N TYR A 49 18.32 14.34 22.94
CA TYR A 49 18.40 14.05 21.50
C TYR A 49 19.39 12.93 21.20
N TYR A 50 18.90 11.75 20.81
CA TYR A 50 19.76 10.69 20.26
C TYR A 50 20.47 11.19 19.00
N GLY A 51 21.80 11.05 18.95
CA GLY A 51 22.59 11.37 17.77
C GLY A 51 22.12 10.62 16.52
N VAL A 52 22.19 11.26 15.36
CA VAL A 52 21.84 10.66 14.07
C VAL A 52 22.82 9.52 13.78
N LEU A 53 22.31 8.28 13.66
CA LEU A 53 23.11 7.14 13.22
C LEU A 53 23.61 7.42 11.79
N ARG A 54 24.93 7.46 11.61
CA ARG A 54 25.54 7.72 10.30
C ARG A 54 25.59 6.44 9.45
N ALA A 55 25.54 6.58 8.13
CA ALA A 55 25.59 5.44 7.20
C ALA A 55 26.81 4.53 7.45
N LYS A 56 28.01 5.11 7.61
CA LYS A 56 29.23 4.33 7.91
C LYS A 56 29.11 3.50 9.18
N GLU A 57 28.50 4.04 10.24
CA GLU A 57 28.31 3.31 11.50
C GLU A 57 27.28 2.18 11.33
N PHE A 58 26.18 2.44 10.63
CA PHE A 58 25.18 1.43 10.31
C PHE A 58 25.80 0.27 9.51
N ILE A 59 26.49 0.59 8.42
CA ILE A 59 27.18 -0.38 7.55
C ILE A 59 28.16 -1.24 8.35
N THR A 60 29.02 -0.61 9.15
CA THR A 60 30.03 -1.33 9.95
C THR A 60 29.38 -2.32 10.92
N LYS A 61 28.25 -1.94 11.53
CA LYS A 61 27.52 -2.82 12.45
C LYS A 61 26.86 -3.98 11.71
N VAL A 62 26.17 -3.72 10.60
CA VAL A 62 25.55 -4.77 9.78
C VAL A 62 26.60 -5.75 9.27
N ASP A 63 27.71 -5.26 8.72
CA ASP A 63 28.83 -6.10 8.26
C ASP A 63 29.37 -6.98 9.39
N ALA A 64 29.59 -6.42 10.58
CA ALA A 64 30.08 -7.18 11.73
C ALA A 64 29.12 -8.27 12.20
N VAL A 65 27.80 -8.02 12.11
CA VAL A 65 26.76 -8.99 12.45
C VAL A 65 26.71 -10.11 11.42
N LEU A 66 26.64 -9.77 10.14
CA LEU A 66 26.57 -10.76 9.05
C LEU A 66 27.84 -11.62 8.96
N HIS A 67 29.01 -11.03 9.20
CA HIS A 67 30.28 -11.76 9.23
C HIS A 67 30.36 -12.80 10.36
N GLN A 68 29.65 -12.55 11.48
CA GLN A 68 29.61 -13.47 12.62
C GLN A 68 28.48 -14.50 12.53
N HIS A 69 27.49 -14.26 11.67
CA HIS A 69 26.38 -15.17 11.48
C HIS A 69 26.81 -16.40 10.67
N SER A 70 26.25 -17.57 10.96
CA SER A 70 26.58 -18.82 10.26
C SER A 70 26.12 -18.86 8.80
N GLY A 71 25.24 -17.94 8.41
CA GLY A 71 24.58 -17.92 7.11
C GLY A 71 23.55 -19.04 6.92
N MET A 72 23.28 -19.88 7.92
CA MET A 72 22.34 -21.00 7.82
C MET A 72 21.06 -20.71 8.59
N GLY A 73 19.91 -21.07 8.00
CA GLY A 73 18.61 -21.00 8.67
C GLY A 73 18.02 -19.60 8.83
N VAL A 74 18.50 -18.61 8.06
CA VAL A 74 17.90 -17.28 8.01
C VAL A 74 16.57 -17.39 7.28
N GLU A 75 15.47 -17.18 7.99
CA GLU A 75 14.13 -17.18 7.40
C GLU A 75 13.72 -15.78 6.95
N HIS A 76 14.03 -14.76 7.76
CA HIS A 76 13.73 -13.35 7.49
C HIS A 76 14.99 -12.51 7.57
N MET A 77 15.22 -11.67 6.55
CA MET A 77 16.28 -10.68 6.56
C MET A 77 15.76 -9.34 6.04
N GLU A 78 15.98 -8.30 6.83
CA GLU A 78 15.41 -6.99 6.62
C GLU A 78 16.45 -5.89 6.86
N ILE A 79 16.58 -4.98 5.90
CA ILE A 79 17.50 -3.84 5.97
C ILE A 79 16.70 -2.57 5.66
N LYS A 80 16.56 -1.68 6.66
CA LYS A 80 15.84 -0.41 6.56
C LYS A 80 16.74 0.76 6.96
N PHE A 81 17.43 1.36 5.99
CA PHE A 81 18.30 2.50 6.25
C PHE A 81 18.52 3.36 5.00
N GLY A 82 18.76 4.66 5.20
CA GLY A 82 19.03 5.60 4.10
C GLY A 82 20.39 5.34 3.45
N LEU A 83 20.41 4.62 2.34
CA LEU A 83 21.61 4.25 1.58
C LEU A 83 21.37 4.49 0.08
N HIS A 84 22.46 4.57 -0.68
CA HIS A 84 22.45 4.95 -2.09
C HIS A 84 23.51 4.15 -2.86
N SER A 85 23.60 4.34 -4.17
CA SER A 85 24.52 3.63 -5.08
C SER A 85 25.98 3.66 -4.63
N LYS A 86 26.44 4.74 -3.98
CA LYS A 86 27.80 4.84 -3.41
C LYS A 86 28.13 3.80 -2.33
N HIS A 87 27.14 3.07 -1.81
CA HIS A 87 27.33 1.99 -0.85
C HIS A 87 27.13 0.60 -1.48
N ALA A 88 27.12 0.50 -2.82
CA ALA A 88 26.83 -0.73 -3.56
C ALA A 88 27.62 -1.94 -3.06
N ASP A 89 28.93 -1.82 -2.89
CA ASP A 89 29.80 -2.92 -2.42
C ASP A 89 29.34 -3.58 -1.11
N HIS A 90 28.72 -2.81 -0.21
CA HIS A 90 28.18 -3.35 1.05
C HIS A 90 26.79 -3.94 0.84
N ILE A 91 25.94 -3.25 0.08
CA ILE A 91 24.58 -3.72 -0.21
C ILE A 91 24.63 -5.04 -0.99
N ASP A 92 25.53 -5.17 -1.97
CA ASP A 92 25.77 -6.40 -2.72
C ASP A 92 26.18 -7.56 -1.81
N LYS A 93 27.07 -7.32 -0.84
CA LYS A 93 27.44 -8.34 0.16
C LYS A 93 26.23 -8.79 0.97
N TRP A 94 25.35 -7.87 1.35
CA TRP A 94 24.16 -8.20 2.12
C TRP A 94 23.12 -8.97 1.31
N VAL A 95 22.91 -8.60 0.05
CA VAL A 95 22.04 -9.34 -0.87
C VAL A 95 22.60 -10.75 -1.12
N ASN A 96 23.90 -10.87 -1.37
CA ASN A 96 24.56 -12.17 -1.54
C ASN A 96 24.49 -13.03 -0.29
N PHE A 97 24.56 -12.43 0.91
CA PHE A 97 24.35 -13.15 2.16
C PHE A 97 22.91 -13.70 2.25
N ALA A 98 21.89 -12.90 1.91
CA ALA A 98 20.50 -13.34 1.91
C ALA A 98 20.27 -14.50 0.91
N ILE A 99 20.86 -14.40 -0.29
CA ILE A 99 20.84 -15.46 -1.30
C ILE A 99 21.48 -16.74 -0.77
N ALA A 100 22.71 -16.65 -0.26
CA ALA A 100 23.45 -17.80 0.27
C ALA A 100 22.72 -18.46 1.44
N SER A 101 22.01 -17.66 2.24
CA SER A 101 21.26 -18.14 3.40
C SER A 101 19.91 -18.77 3.05
N ARG A 102 19.50 -18.75 1.78
CA ARG A 102 18.20 -19.24 1.30
C ARG A 102 17.03 -18.59 2.03
N THR A 103 17.16 -17.28 2.27
CA THR A 103 16.16 -16.49 2.97
C THR A 103 14.78 -16.61 2.30
N LYS A 104 13.73 -16.75 3.12
CA LYS A 104 12.34 -16.85 2.64
C LYS A 104 11.71 -15.46 2.49
N GLU A 105 12.01 -14.56 3.42
CA GLU A 105 11.48 -13.20 3.45
C GLU A 105 12.63 -12.20 3.40
N PHE A 106 12.73 -11.48 2.28
CA PHE A 106 13.79 -10.51 2.08
C PHE A 106 13.22 -9.10 1.87
N VAL A 107 13.59 -8.19 2.76
CA VAL A 107 13.12 -6.80 2.76
C VAL A 107 14.32 -5.86 2.67
N ILE A 108 14.36 -5.01 1.65
CA ILE A 108 15.36 -3.96 1.52
C ILE A 108 14.67 -2.61 1.29
N ASN A 109 14.87 -1.69 2.23
CA ASN A 109 14.38 -0.32 2.15
C ASN A 109 15.55 0.64 2.29
N LEU A 110 16.03 1.13 1.14
CA LEU A 110 17.18 2.03 1.07
C LEU A 110 16.83 3.51 1.32
N SER A 111 15.55 3.87 1.52
CA SER A 111 15.24 5.22 2.00
C SER A 111 15.41 5.36 3.51
N GLY A 112 15.28 4.25 4.25
CA GLY A 112 15.29 4.24 5.71
C GLY A 112 14.16 5.07 6.33
N ARG A 113 13.05 5.23 5.60
CA ARG A 113 11.86 5.95 6.01
C ARG A 113 10.60 5.11 5.79
N PRO A 114 9.51 5.37 6.55
CA PRO A 114 8.24 4.67 6.35
C PRO A 114 7.56 5.10 5.04
N LYS A 115 6.68 4.24 4.51
CA LYS A 115 5.90 4.47 3.28
C LYS A 115 5.20 5.85 3.30
N SER A 116 4.64 6.24 4.45
CA SER A 116 3.96 7.53 4.68
C SER A 116 4.78 8.76 4.26
N THR A 117 6.10 8.72 4.40
CA THR A 117 6.96 9.87 4.06
C THR A 117 7.20 10.08 2.56
N TYR A 118 6.96 9.06 1.73
CA TYR A 118 7.00 9.22 0.27
C TYR A 118 5.85 10.14 -0.19
N PHE A 119 4.71 10.01 0.49
CA PHE A 119 3.46 10.70 0.18
C PHE A 119 3.45 12.15 0.64
N GLY A 120 3.88 12.45 1.88
CA GLY A 120 3.90 13.83 2.38
C GLY A 120 4.83 14.78 1.59
N LYS A 121 5.89 14.25 0.95
CA LYS A 121 6.77 15.06 0.08
C LYS A 121 6.14 15.38 -1.27
N LEU A 122 5.26 14.52 -1.78
CA LEU A 122 4.55 14.75 -3.04
C LEU A 122 3.51 15.85 -2.91
N SER A 123 2.81 15.91 -1.77
CA SER A 123 1.87 16.98 -1.41
C SER A 123 2.53 18.37 -1.40
N CYS A 124 3.85 18.43 -1.18
CA CYS A 124 4.65 19.67 -1.19
C CYS A 124 5.39 19.93 -2.52
N GLY A 125 5.08 19.20 -3.60
CA GLY A 125 5.69 19.42 -4.94
C GLY A 125 7.13 18.92 -5.11
N ASN A 126 7.69 18.17 -4.16
CA ASN A 126 9.05 17.63 -4.29
C ASN A 126 9.09 16.40 -5.20
N LYS A 127 9.58 16.58 -6.44
CA LYS A 127 9.64 15.54 -7.49
C LYS A 127 10.61 14.39 -7.22
N ARG A 128 11.57 14.55 -6.31
CA ARG A 128 12.56 13.50 -5.95
C ARG A 128 12.78 13.44 -4.45
N ILE A 129 12.69 12.23 -3.89
CA ILE A 129 13.01 11.95 -2.48
C ILE A 129 14.53 11.94 -2.26
N SER A 130 15.29 11.58 -3.31
CA SER A 130 16.75 11.60 -3.38
C SER A 130 17.21 12.13 -4.75
N SER A 131 18.25 12.96 -4.79
CA SER A 131 18.91 13.40 -6.02
C SER A 131 19.92 12.37 -6.56
N GLU A 132 20.30 11.38 -5.75
CA GLU A 132 21.30 10.36 -6.09
C GLU A 132 20.71 9.25 -6.99
N GLU A 133 21.56 8.60 -7.78
CA GLU A 133 21.17 7.47 -8.61
C GLU A 133 20.73 6.27 -7.73
N PRO A 134 19.65 5.58 -8.12
CA PRO A 134 19.20 4.39 -7.40
C PRO A 134 20.21 3.26 -7.54
N TYR A 135 20.37 2.49 -6.46
CA TYR A 135 21.19 1.29 -6.45
C TYR A 135 20.60 0.20 -7.36
N ASN A 136 21.40 -0.42 -8.21
CA ASN A 136 21.00 -1.55 -9.05
C ASN A 136 21.11 -2.85 -8.27
N LEU A 137 20.04 -3.63 -8.18
CA LEU A 137 20.08 -4.95 -7.56
C LEU A 137 20.97 -5.92 -8.36
N PRO A 138 21.77 -6.77 -7.68
CA PRO A 138 22.62 -7.74 -8.34
C PRO A 138 21.76 -8.81 -9.05
N SER A 139 22.14 -9.14 -10.29
CA SER A 139 21.38 -10.06 -11.15
C SER A 139 21.29 -11.48 -10.57
N GLN A 140 22.23 -11.86 -9.70
CA GLN A 140 22.30 -13.14 -9.00
C GLN A 140 21.04 -13.45 -8.19
N LEU A 141 20.34 -12.41 -7.71
CA LEU A 141 19.07 -12.55 -6.99
C LEU A 141 17.97 -13.17 -7.84
N PHE A 142 17.99 -12.90 -9.15
CA PHE A 142 16.97 -13.33 -10.11
C PHE A 142 17.30 -14.65 -10.80
N SER A 143 18.40 -15.30 -10.43
CA SER A 143 18.76 -16.60 -10.98
C SER A 143 17.77 -17.69 -10.51
N PRO A 144 17.47 -18.70 -11.36
CA PRO A 144 16.44 -19.71 -11.04
C PRO A 144 16.69 -20.49 -9.75
N SER A 145 17.96 -20.76 -9.43
CA SER A 145 18.35 -21.50 -8.21
C SER A 145 18.21 -20.65 -6.95
N ASN A 146 18.59 -19.38 -7.02
CA ASN A 146 18.72 -18.52 -5.85
C ASN A 146 17.39 -17.94 -5.40
N GLY A 147 16.52 -17.58 -6.35
CA GLY A 147 15.20 -17.03 -6.07
C GLY A 147 14.16 -18.08 -5.65
N SER A 148 14.50 -19.37 -5.72
CA SER A 148 13.54 -20.47 -5.47
C SER A 148 13.04 -20.54 -4.03
N TYR A 149 13.76 -20.00 -3.04
CA TYR A 149 13.37 -20.06 -1.63
C TYR A 149 12.51 -18.86 -1.19
N LEU A 150 12.54 -17.77 -1.95
CA LEU A 150 11.85 -16.53 -1.61
C LEU A 150 10.34 -16.72 -1.68
N GLN A 151 9.67 -16.34 -0.61
CA GLN A 151 8.23 -16.30 -0.43
C GLN A 151 7.71 -14.87 -0.31
N CYS A 152 8.52 -13.96 0.26
CA CYS A 152 8.23 -12.54 0.36
C CYS A 152 9.43 -11.72 -0.10
N LEU A 153 9.20 -10.77 -1.00
CA LEU A 153 10.22 -9.83 -1.47
C LEU A 153 9.67 -8.40 -1.40
N GLU A 154 10.31 -7.56 -0.58
CA GLU A 154 9.99 -6.13 -0.49
C GLU A 154 11.22 -5.31 -0.89
N LEU A 155 11.06 -4.51 -1.94
CA LEU A 155 12.12 -3.67 -2.49
C LEU A 155 11.68 -2.21 -2.45
N ARG A 156 12.48 -1.35 -1.79
CA ARG A 156 12.23 0.09 -1.77
C ARG A 156 13.44 0.94 -2.13
N THR A 157 13.22 1.91 -3.04
CA THR A 157 14.24 2.87 -3.51
C THR A 157 15.45 2.15 -4.13
N VAL A 158 15.18 1.30 -5.12
CA VAL A 158 16.18 0.52 -5.87
C VAL A 158 15.89 0.56 -7.37
N CYS A 159 16.83 0.11 -8.17
CA CYS A 159 16.65 -0.19 -9.59
C CYS A 159 16.63 -1.70 -9.78
N LEU A 160 15.64 -2.18 -10.52
CA LEU A 160 15.43 -3.58 -10.82
C LEU A 160 15.45 -3.76 -12.33
N GLN A 161 16.33 -4.65 -12.80
CA GLN A 161 16.44 -5.07 -14.18
C GLN A 161 16.45 -6.59 -14.19
N LEU A 162 15.43 -7.22 -14.77
CA LEU A 162 15.38 -8.67 -14.83
C LEU A 162 16.28 -9.18 -15.96
N PRO A 163 17.01 -10.29 -15.74
CA PRO A 163 17.68 -11.00 -16.82
C PRO A 163 16.67 -11.44 -17.89
N SER A 164 17.08 -11.46 -19.17
CA SER A 164 16.21 -11.87 -20.29
C SER A 164 15.72 -13.33 -20.16
N ASP A 165 16.52 -14.18 -19.51
CA ASP A 165 16.22 -15.58 -19.24
C ASP A 165 15.50 -15.80 -17.90
N PHE A 166 15.08 -14.73 -17.20
CA PHE A 166 14.38 -14.80 -15.92
C PHE A 166 13.25 -15.84 -15.96
N LYS A 167 13.29 -16.80 -15.03
CA LYS A 167 12.36 -17.93 -14.96
C LYS A 167 11.25 -17.76 -13.93
N GLY A 168 11.19 -16.61 -13.25
CA GLY A 168 10.24 -16.37 -12.17
C GLY A 168 10.77 -16.78 -10.80
N PHE A 169 10.16 -16.22 -9.76
CA PHE A 169 10.35 -16.68 -8.39
C PHE A 169 9.29 -17.74 -8.07
N LEU A 170 9.68 -19.01 -8.09
CA LEU A 170 8.74 -20.14 -8.10
C LEU A 170 7.91 -20.28 -6.81
N ASN A 171 8.40 -19.78 -5.68
CA ASN A 171 7.72 -19.85 -4.38
C ASN A 171 7.23 -18.49 -3.86
N LEU A 172 7.34 -17.44 -4.66
CA LEU A 172 7.00 -16.08 -4.23
C LEU A 172 5.50 -15.90 -4.13
N LYS A 173 5.05 -15.53 -2.92
CA LYS A 173 3.65 -15.25 -2.59
C LYS A 173 3.38 -13.76 -2.43
N SER A 174 4.36 -12.99 -1.99
CA SER A 174 4.22 -11.55 -1.78
C SER A 174 5.37 -10.79 -2.43
N LEU A 175 5.02 -9.79 -3.23
CA LEU A 175 5.96 -8.86 -3.83
C LEU A 175 5.50 -7.43 -3.59
N SER A 176 6.38 -6.60 -3.02
CA SER A 176 6.15 -5.16 -2.85
C SER A 176 7.30 -4.36 -3.47
N LEU A 177 6.96 -3.50 -4.43
CA LEU A 177 7.87 -2.63 -5.16
C LEU A 177 7.51 -1.17 -4.88
N VAL A 178 8.31 -0.46 -4.08
CA VAL A 178 8.05 0.95 -3.71
C VAL A 178 9.18 1.85 -4.17
N ASP A 179 8.91 2.88 -4.97
CA ASP A 179 9.95 3.77 -5.52
C ASP A 179 11.03 2.99 -6.29
N VAL A 180 10.63 1.93 -6.99
CA VAL A 180 11.53 1.08 -7.77
C VAL A 180 11.60 1.59 -9.21
N ARG A 181 12.81 1.68 -9.76
CA ARG A 181 13.02 1.89 -11.19
C ARG A 181 12.89 0.54 -11.89
N ILE A 182 11.77 0.31 -12.56
CA ILE A 182 11.39 -0.94 -13.24
C ILE A 182 10.62 -0.63 -14.53
N THR A 183 10.75 -1.47 -15.56
CA THR A 183 10.04 -1.30 -16.86
C THR A 183 8.73 -2.10 -16.92
N ASP A 184 7.88 -1.78 -17.89
CA ASP A 184 6.64 -2.53 -18.15
C ASP A 184 6.92 -4.02 -18.46
N GLU A 185 7.99 -4.31 -19.21
CA GLU A 185 8.41 -5.68 -19.56
C GLU A 185 8.88 -6.48 -18.35
N ASP A 186 9.56 -5.83 -17.41
CA ASP A 186 9.98 -6.47 -16.15
C ASP A 186 8.76 -6.77 -15.26
N VAL A 187 7.83 -5.82 -15.14
CA VAL A 187 6.56 -6.03 -14.39
C VAL A 187 5.77 -7.18 -15.02
N HIS A 188 5.63 -7.19 -16.35
CA HIS A 188 4.96 -8.28 -17.06
C HIS A 188 5.67 -9.63 -16.85
N SER A 189 7.01 -9.65 -16.87
CA SER A 189 7.80 -10.86 -16.63
C SER A 189 7.60 -11.42 -15.22
N VAL A 190 7.52 -10.57 -14.21
CA VAL A 190 7.19 -10.99 -12.84
C VAL A 190 5.79 -11.57 -12.77
N LEU A 191 4.80 -10.86 -13.30
CA LEU A 191 3.39 -11.27 -13.24
C LEU A 191 3.08 -12.53 -14.06
N SER A 192 3.83 -12.80 -15.13
CA SER A 192 3.64 -13.99 -15.96
C SER A 192 4.41 -15.22 -15.47
N LYS A 193 5.47 -15.06 -14.68
CA LYS A 193 6.37 -16.15 -14.28
C LYS A 193 6.33 -16.49 -12.79
N CYS A 194 5.79 -15.62 -11.93
CA CYS A 194 5.63 -15.87 -10.49
C CYS A 194 4.23 -16.44 -10.18
N ASN A 195 4.03 -17.72 -10.48
CA ASN A 195 2.70 -18.36 -10.49
C ASN A 195 2.04 -18.53 -9.10
N LEU A 196 2.82 -18.41 -8.02
CA LEU A 196 2.31 -18.52 -6.65
C LEU A 196 2.00 -17.17 -5.99
N LEU A 197 2.09 -16.07 -6.75
CA LEU A 197 1.91 -14.73 -6.22
C LEU A 197 0.47 -14.51 -5.75
N GLU A 198 0.31 -14.18 -4.47
CA GLU A 198 -0.96 -13.88 -3.80
C GLU A 198 -1.15 -12.38 -3.56
N PHE A 199 -0.05 -11.65 -3.36
CA PHE A 199 -0.02 -10.21 -3.12
C PHE A 199 0.99 -9.54 -4.04
N PHE A 200 0.56 -8.52 -4.77
CA PHE A 200 1.44 -7.65 -5.55
C PHE A 200 1.17 -6.18 -5.23
N GLU A 201 2.18 -5.48 -4.73
CA GLU A 201 2.16 -4.03 -4.55
C GLU A 201 3.17 -3.37 -5.47
N ILE A 202 2.70 -2.36 -6.18
CA ILE A 202 3.55 -1.44 -6.94
C ILE A 202 3.19 0.00 -6.60
N ALA A 203 4.15 0.68 -5.98
CA ALA A 203 3.97 2.03 -5.48
C ALA A 203 5.07 2.96 -6.00
N TYR A 204 4.72 4.15 -6.46
CA TYR A 204 5.67 5.20 -6.83
C TYR A 204 6.73 4.79 -7.89
N CYS A 205 6.38 3.83 -8.74
CA CYS A 205 7.23 3.36 -9.83
C CYS A 205 7.04 4.25 -11.06
N ARG A 206 7.92 5.24 -11.23
CA ARG A 206 7.75 6.37 -12.18
C ARG A 206 7.92 6.02 -13.66
N MET A 207 8.42 4.83 -13.98
CA MET A 207 8.65 4.38 -15.35
C MET A 207 7.52 3.53 -15.89
N VAL A 208 6.71 2.94 -15.00
CA VAL A 208 5.66 2.01 -15.41
C VAL A 208 4.52 2.77 -16.06
N THR A 209 4.19 2.37 -17.28
CA THR A 209 3.09 2.92 -18.07
C THR A 209 1.93 1.96 -18.23
N ARG A 210 2.19 0.65 -18.13
CA ARG A 210 1.16 -0.39 -18.26
C ARG A 210 1.38 -1.53 -17.28
N ILE A 211 0.30 -2.00 -16.67
CA ILE A 211 0.27 -3.25 -15.90
C ILE A 211 -0.69 -4.19 -16.61
N ARG A 212 -0.15 -5.23 -17.26
CA ARG A 212 -0.94 -6.21 -18.01
C ARG A 212 -0.82 -7.59 -17.39
N MET A 213 -1.96 -8.15 -17.05
CA MET A 213 -2.12 -9.52 -16.61
C MET A 213 -2.93 -10.27 -17.67
N LEU A 214 -2.23 -10.94 -18.59
CA LEU A 214 -2.82 -11.64 -19.74
C LEU A 214 -3.02 -13.15 -19.49
N HIS A 215 -2.55 -13.65 -18.35
CA HIS A 215 -2.66 -15.05 -17.94
C HIS A 215 -3.25 -15.13 -16.54
N SER A 216 -3.91 -16.24 -16.21
CA SER A 216 -4.55 -16.40 -14.90
C SER A 216 -3.51 -16.56 -13.80
N LEU A 217 -3.29 -15.51 -13.01
CA LEU A 217 -2.74 -15.67 -11.67
C LEU A 217 -3.89 -16.15 -10.78
N ASP A 218 -4.21 -17.44 -10.85
CA ASP A 218 -5.33 -18.05 -10.10
C ASP A 218 -5.27 -17.76 -8.59
N ARG A 219 -4.06 -17.45 -8.09
CA ARG A 219 -3.74 -17.21 -6.69
C ARG A 219 -3.65 -15.74 -6.30
N LEU A 220 -3.59 -14.79 -7.25
CA LEU A 220 -3.45 -13.38 -6.91
C LEU A 220 -4.73 -12.88 -6.25
N LYS A 221 -4.65 -12.57 -4.97
CA LYS A 221 -5.75 -12.09 -4.14
C LYS A 221 -5.74 -10.58 -4.03
N HIS A 222 -4.55 -9.97 -3.97
CA HIS A 222 -4.41 -8.55 -3.71
C HIS A 222 -3.48 -7.89 -4.72
N LEU A 223 -4.00 -6.87 -5.40
CA LEU A 223 -3.21 -5.98 -6.24
C LEU A 223 -3.30 -4.57 -5.65
N VAL A 224 -2.18 -4.00 -5.25
CA VAL A 224 -2.08 -2.63 -4.74
C VAL A 224 -1.28 -1.79 -5.72
N VAL A 225 -1.91 -0.77 -6.31
CA VAL A 225 -1.26 0.19 -7.20
C VAL A 225 -1.38 1.57 -6.61
N ASP A 226 -0.24 2.17 -6.29
CA ASP A 226 -0.18 3.37 -5.44
C ASP A 226 0.71 4.44 -6.10
N ILE A 227 0.11 5.53 -6.60
CA ILE A 227 0.83 6.71 -7.17
C ILE A 227 1.90 6.32 -8.20
N CYS A 228 1.52 5.70 -9.31
CA CYS A 228 2.42 5.49 -10.45
C CYS A 228 2.16 6.59 -11.50
N PRO A 229 2.99 7.66 -11.56
CA PRO A 229 2.64 8.91 -12.28
C PRO A 229 2.46 8.75 -13.79
N LYS A 230 3.16 7.78 -14.40
CA LYS A 230 3.07 7.51 -15.85
C LYS A 230 2.12 6.37 -16.21
N LEU A 231 1.44 5.77 -15.23
CA LEU A 231 0.58 4.64 -15.47
C LEU A 231 -0.66 5.08 -16.27
N GLN A 232 -0.89 4.43 -17.40
CA GLN A 232 -1.96 4.75 -18.34
C GLN A 232 -2.94 3.58 -18.51
N GLU A 233 -2.52 2.35 -18.20
CA GLU A 233 -3.28 1.14 -18.49
C GLU A 233 -3.08 0.10 -17.39
N ILE A 234 -4.19 -0.44 -16.88
CA ILE A 234 -4.21 -1.67 -16.09
C ILE A 234 -5.21 -2.60 -16.77
N GLU A 235 -4.72 -3.73 -17.28
CA GLU A 235 -5.52 -4.77 -17.91
C GLU A 235 -5.43 -6.05 -17.08
N LEU A 236 -6.55 -6.46 -16.49
CA LEU A 236 -6.65 -7.65 -15.63
C LEU A 236 -7.51 -8.72 -16.32
N ASN A 237 -6.94 -9.41 -17.30
CA ASN A 237 -7.60 -10.50 -18.02
C ASN A 237 -7.38 -11.84 -17.28
N CYS A 238 -8.22 -12.09 -16.29
CA CYS A 238 -8.27 -13.38 -15.59
C CYS A 238 -9.19 -14.33 -16.37
N SER A 239 -8.64 -15.24 -17.20
CA SER A 239 -9.44 -16.16 -18.02
C SER A 239 -10.29 -17.13 -17.17
N PRO A 240 -11.56 -17.42 -17.54
CA PRO A 240 -12.42 -18.38 -16.85
C PRO A 240 -12.21 -19.82 -17.36
N THR A 241 -10.97 -20.23 -17.62
CA THR A 241 -10.70 -21.44 -18.43
C THR A 241 -10.92 -22.78 -17.74
N THR A 242 -11.45 -22.83 -16.51
CA THR A 242 -12.04 -24.06 -15.97
C THR A 242 -13.31 -23.74 -15.19
N LEU A 243 -14.41 -24.35 -15.61
CA LEU A 243 -15.67 -24.41 -14.86
C LEU A 243 -15.33 -24.78 -13.39
N ASN A 244 -15.67 -23.89 -12.45
CA ASN A 244 -15.53 -23.96 -10.99
C ASN A 244 -14.28 -23.41 -10.29
N THR A 245 -13.24 -22.91 -10.98
CA THR A 245 -12.11 -22.25 -10.30
C THR A 245 -11.64 -20.99 -11.04
N SER A 246 -12.45 -19.92 -10.99
CA SER A 246 -12.02 -18.61 -11.51
C SER A 246 -11.00 -17.96 -10.57
N PRO A 247 -9.97 -17.25 -11.07
CA PRO A 247 -9.10 -16.40 -10.26
C PRO A 247 -9.95 -15.39 -9.48
N ARG A 248 -9.80 -15.38 -8.15
CA ARG A 248 -10.54 -14.47 -7.27
C ARG A 248 -9.58 -13.38 -6.85
N LEU A 249 -9.41 -12.34 -7.66
CA LEU A 249 -8.81 -11.12 -7.13
C LEU A 249 -9.76 -10.61 -6.04
N GLU A 250 -9.38 -10.86 -4.80
CA GLU A 250 -10.16 -10.57 -3.60
C GLU A 250 -10.19 -9.07 -3.32
N THR A 251 -9.16 -8.34 -3.74
CA THR A 251 -9.11 -6.90 -3.58
C THR A 251 -8.16 -6.28 -4.61
N LEU A 252 -8.68 -5.37 -5.42
CA LEU A 252 -7.87 -4.37 -6.11
C LEU A 252 -7.85 -3.09 -5.27
N THR A 253 -6.68 -2.64 -4.84
CA THR A 253 -6.50 -1.33 -4.21
C THR A 253 -5.76 -0.38 -5.13
N LEU A 254 -6.43 0.70 -5.49
CA LEU A 254 -5.87 1.79 -6.28
C LEU A 254 -5.78 3.02 -5.39
N LEU A 255 -4.62 3.67 -5.31
CA LEU A 255 -4.47 4.98 -4.67
C LEU A 255 -4.19 6.04 -5.74
N CYS A 256 -5.15 6.95 -5.91
CA CYS A 256 -5.06 8.06 -6.84
C CYS A 256 -4.49 9.30 -6.14
N TYR A 257 -3.56 10.03 -6.78
CA TYR A 257 -3.05 11.32 -6.31
C TYR A 257 -3.13 12.38 -7.40
N GLU A 258 -3.42 13.62 -7.00
CA GLU A 258 -3.92 14.70 -7.86
C GLU A 258 -3.00 15.15 -9.00
N HIS A 259 -1.70 14.82 -8.96
CA HIS A 259 -0.74 15.52 -9.82
C HIS A 259 -0.71 15.04 -11.28
N GLU A 260 -1.11 13.81 -11.62
CA GLU A 260 -1.17 13.34 -13.01
C GLU A 260 -2.34 12.34 -13.20
N LYS A 261 -3.14 12.53 -14.27
CA LYS A 261 -4.45 11.95 -14.63
C LYS A 261 -4.54 10.41 -14.67
N THR A 262 -4.15 9.71 -13.61
CA THR A 262 -3.70 8.33 -13.79
C THR A 262 -4.77 7.27 -13.66
N ILE A 263 -5.98 7.53 -13.10
CA ILE A 263 -6.83 6.39 -12.72
C ILE A 263 -8.29 6.35 -13.22
N VAL A 264 -9.11 7.40 -13.41
CA VAL A 264 -10.53 7.21 -13.91
C VAL A 264 -11.13 8.47 -14.58
N PRO A 265 -12.05 8.44 -15.60
CA PRO A 265 -12.32 7.49 -16.71
C PRO A 265 -12.71 8.10 -18.09
N GLU A 266 -11.83 7.96 -19.07
CA GLU A 266 -12.18 7.45 -20.41
C GLU A 266 -11.10 6.46 -20.87
N GLY A 267 -10.29 5.98 -19.91
CA GLY A 267 -9.06 5.24 -20.15
C GLY A 267 -9.27 3.76 -20.42
N PRO A 268 -8.22 3.06 -20.89
CA PRO A 268 -8.26 1.67 -21.36
C PRO A 268 -8.43 0.61 -20.25
N PHE A 269 -8.83 0.99 -19.03
CA PHE A 269 -8.98 0.06 -17.92
C PHE A 269 -10.14 -0.90 -18.16
N LYS A 270 -9.87 -2.20 -18.07
CA LYS A 270 -10.89 -3.26 -18.15
C LYS A 270 -10.68 -4.24 -17.01
N PHE A 271 -11.69 -4.32 -16.14
CA PHE A 271 -11.72 -5.19 -14.98
C PHE A 271 -12.80 -6.26 -15.17
N THR A 272 -12.66 -7.06 -16.22
CA THR A 272 -13.72 -7.94 -16.74
C THR A 272 -14.22 -9.00 -15.77
N TYR A 273 -13.46 -9.34 -14.72
CA TYR A 273 -13.83 -10.38 -13.76
C TYR A 273 -13.67 -9.95 -12.30
N LEU A 274 -13.46 -8.66 -12.06
CA LEU A 274 -13.28 -8.14 -10.72
C LEU A 274 -14.58 -8.23 -9.93
N ARG A 275 -14.53 -8.88 -8.76
CA ARG A 275 -15.67 -8.98 -7.83
C ARG A 275 -15.59 -7.97 -6.68
N ASN A 276 -14.38 -7.62 -6.25
CA ASN A 276 -14.17 -6.80 -5.07
C ASN A 276 -13.17 -5.68 -5.40
N LEU A 277 -13.61 -4.43 -5.27
CA LEU A 277 -12.77 -3.26 -5.50
C LEU A 277 -12.70 -2.42 -4.23
N ARG A 278 -11.49 -2.05 -3.82
CA ARG A 278 -11.26 -1.08 -2.75
C ARG A 278 -10.46 0.08 -3.29
N LEU A 279 -11.13 1.14 -3.73
CA LEU A 279 -10.48 2.29 -4.34
C LEU A 279 -10.29 3.40 -3.28
N GLU A 280 -9.04 3.64 -2.90
CA GLU A 280 -8.69 4.74 -1.99
C GLU A 280 -8.43 6.02 -2.79
N LEU A 281 -9.18 7.08 -2.49
CA LEU A 281 -9.07 8.37 -3.16
C LEU A 281 -8.41 9.37 -2.21
N VAL A 282 -7.25 9.89 -2.59
CA VAL A 282 -6.59 11.00 -1.87
C VAL A 282 -6.52 12.20 -2.80
N ILE A 283 -7.39 13.18 -2.55
CA ILE A 283 -7.59 14.34 -3.42
C ILE A 283 -7.23 15.59 -2.62
N SER A 284 -6.24 16.35 -3.10
CA SER A 284 -5.93 17.69 -2.61
C SER A 284 -6.72 18.75 -3.40
N ASP A 285 -6.83 19.97 -2.88
CA ASP A 285 -7.77 20.99 -3.36
C ASP A 285 -7.20 21.93 -4.45
N TYR A 286 -6.55 21.40 -5.48
CA TYR A 286 -6.06 22.22 -6.61
C TYR A 286 -6.91 22.09 -7.89
N GLY A 287 -8.15 21.61 -7.75
CA GLY A 287 -9.27 21.99 -8.59
C GLY A 287 -9.41 21.26 -9.93
N LYS A 288 -9.03 19.97 -10.03
CA LYS A 288 -9.20 19.22 -11.29
C LYS A 288 -9.92 17.88 -11.22
N ILE A 289 -10.06 17.28 -10.04
CA ILE A 289 -10.66 15.94 -9.91
C ILE A 289 -12.08 16.07 -9.39
N ASP A 290 -13.00 15.51 -10.15
CA ASP A 290 -14.41 15.38 -9.78
C ASP A 290 -14.65 13.96 -9.28
N VAL A 291 -15.06 13.80 -8.02
CA VAL A 291 -15.30 12.47 -7.45
C VAL A 291 -16.40 11.72 -8.21
N LEU A 292 -17.34 12.42 -8.85
CA LEU A 292 -18.39 11.80 -9.66
C LEU A 292 -17.82 10.98 -10.83
N ASP A 293 -16.68 11.39 -11.38
CA ASP A 293 -16.06 10.71 -12.52
C ASP A 293 -15.82 9.21 -12.20
N TYR A 294 -15.51 8.88 -10.95
CA TYR A 294 -15.32 7.51 -10.50
C TYR A 294 -16.57 6.60 -10.61
N ALA A 295 -17.74 7.14 -10.94
CA ALA A 295 -18.92 6.37 -11.31
C ALA A 295 -18.68 5.39 -12.48
N TYR A 296 -17.72 5.70 -13.38
CA TYR A 296 -17.39 4.83 -14.51
C TYR A 296 -16.81 3.48 -14.10
N LEU A 297 -16.35 3.30 -12.86
CA LEU A 297 -15.96 1.99 -12.32
C LEU A 297 -17.05 0.95 -12.54
N LEU A 298 -18.32 1.35 -12.43
CA LEU A 298 -19.47 0.48 -12.69
C LEU A 298 -19.54 -0.01 -14.15
N LYS A 299 -18.95 0.72 -15.10
CA LYS A 299 -18.88 0.31 -16.50
C LYS A 299 -17.70 -0.62 -16.79
N ILE A 300 -16.56 -0.38 -16.17
CA ILE A 300 -15.33 -1.16 -16.44
C ILE A 300 -15.18 -2.42 -15.59
N ALA A 301 -15.94 -2.53 -14.50
CA ALA A 301 -16.01 -3.70 -13.64
C ALA A 301 -17.44 -4.27 -13.57
N PRO A 302 -18.01 -4.78 -14.67
CA PRO A 302 -19.45 -5.11 -14.78
C PRO A 302 -19.93 -6.25 -13.85
N PHE A 303 -19.01 -7.04 -13.30
CA PHE A 303 -19.31 -8.16 -12.39
C PHE A 303 -18.91 -7.89 -10.94
N MET A 304 -18.64 -6.62 -10.60
CA MET A 304 -18.27 -6.22 -9.25
C MET A 304 -19.42 -6.48 -8.27
N GLU A 305 -19.13 -7.15 -7.16
CA GLU A 305 -20.06 -7.47 -6.09
C GLU A 305 -19.89 -6.59 -4.86
N THR A 306 -18.64 -6.18 -4.57
CA THR A 306 -18.33 -5.28 -3.46
C THR A 306 -17.47 -4.09 -3.89
N LEU A 307 -17.81 -2.91 -3.38
CA LEU A 307 -17.10 -1.67 -3.64
C LEU A 307 -16.85 -0.92 -2.33
N GLU A 308 -15.57 -0.79 -1.95
CA GLU A 308 -15.12 0.08 -0.88
C GLU A 308 -14.48 1.34 -1.48
N LEU A 309 -14.93 2.50 -1.02
CA LEU A 309 -14.45 3.82 -1.44
C LEU A 309 -14.02 4.68 -0.24
N PRO A 310 -12.82 4.44 0.32
CA PRO A 310 -12.23 5.38 1.28
C PRO A 310 -11.75 6.65 0.59
N MET A 311 -12.29 7.80 1.00
CA MET A 311 -11.98 9.11 0.43
C MET A 311 -11.31 10.00 1.46
N TRP A 312 -10.26 10.70 1.07
CA TRP A 312 -9.65 11.77 1.84
C TRP A 312 -9.54 13.01 0.96
N MET A 313 -10.32 14.02 1.32
CA MET A 313 -10.46 15.27 0.60
C MET A 313 -9.76 16.37 1.41
N VAL A 314 -8.53 16.71 1.06
CA VAL A 314 -7.74 17.74 1.77
C VAL A 314 -8.05 19.11 1.16
N GLY A 315 -8.58 20.05 1.95
CA GLY A 315 -8.74 21.46 1.58
C GLY A 315 -10.14 21.90 1.13
N ARG A 316 -11.02 20.97 0.75
CA ARG A 316 -12.42 21.30 0.43
C ARG A 316 -13.21 21.58 1.70
N ASN A 317 -13.57 22.86 1.87
CA ASN A 317 -13.97 23.38 3.18
C ASN A 317 -15.48 23.42 3.45
N ARG A 318 -16.38 23.11 2.49
CA ARG A 318 -17.83 23.20 2.76
C ARG A 318 -18.65 21.97 2.33
N PRO A 319 -19.57 21.49 3.21
CA PRO A 319 -20.57 20.52 2.83
C PRO A 319 -21.55 21.12 1.80
N TYR A 320 -22.15 20.25 0.98
CA TYR A 320 -23.13 20.62 -0.04
C TYR A 320 -24.34 21.34 0.57
N CYS A 321 -24.76 22.42 -0.07
CA CYS A 321 -26.07 23.05 0.14
C CYS A 321 -26.78 23.26 -1.20
N LYS A 322 -28.11 23.48 -1.17
CA LYS A 322 -28.91 23.68 -2.39
C LYS A 322 -28.47 24.87 -3.23
N GLU A 323 -27.79 25.84 -2.61
CA GLU A 323 -27.23 27.03 -3.28
C GLU A 323 -26.01 26.69 -4.15
N ASP A 324 -25.36 25.53 -3.93
CA ASP A 324 -24.30 25.00 -4.79
C ASP A 324 -24.83 24.49 -6.15
N GLY A 325 -26.13 24.67 -6.42
CA GLY A 325 -26.84 24.23 -7.61
C GLY A 325 -27.32 22.79 -7.53
N GLU A 326 -28.09 22.39 -8.55
CA GLU A 326 -28.66 21.05 -8.66
C GLU A 326 -27.57 19.96 -8.69
N LEU A 327 -27.90 18.82 -8.09
CA LEU A 327 -27.07 17.62 -8.15
C LEU A 327 -27.14 17.03 -9.56
N ARG A 328 -26.00 16.62 -10.10
CA ARG A 328 -25.91 15.98 -11.42
C ARG A 328 -26.53 14.59 -11.36
N ILE A 329 -27.73 14.47 -11.93
CA ILE A 329 -28.44 13.21 -12.10
C ILE A 329 -28.13 12.67 -13.50
N GLY A 330 -26.99 12.00 -13.65
CA GLY A 330 -26.65 11.32 -14.90
C GLY A 330 -27.58 10.13 -15.18
N LEU A 331 -27.71 9.73 -16.46
CA LEU A 331 -28.43 8.51 -16.83
C LEU A 331 -27.75 7.29 -16.17
N PRO A 332 -28.45 6.52 -15.31
CA PRO A 332 -27.83 5.42 -14.59
C PRO A 332 -27.47 4.28 -15.54
N HIS A 333 -26.24 3.77 -15.40
CA HIS A 333 -25.83 2.52 -16.03
C HIS A 333 -26.34 1.37 -15.18
N LYS A 334 -26.99 0.36 -15.77
CA LYS A 334 -27.51 -0.77 -15.00
C LYS A 334 -26.37 -1.72 -14.61
N HIS A 335 -25.96 -1.66 -13.35
CA HIS A 335 -25.05 -2.61 -12.74
C HIS A 335 -25.85 -3.70 -12.01
N THR A 336 -25.72 -4.96 -12.45
CA THR A 336 -26.58 -6.06 -11.99
C THR A 336 -25.96 -6.93 -10.90
N HIS A 337 -24.67 -6.77 -10.60
CA HIS A 337 -23.95 -7.65 -9.66
C HIS A 337 -23.55 -7.00 -8.34
N LEU A 338 -23.61 -5.66 -8.23
CA LEU A 338 -23.09 -4.94 -7.06
C LEU A 338 -24.06 -5.09 -5.89
N LYS A 339 -23.62 -5.74 -4.82
CA LYS A 339 -24.42 -6.08 -3.63
C LYS A 339 -24.08 -5.20 -2.43
N SER A 340 -22.81 -4.92 -2.22
CA SER A 340 -22.35 -4.17 -1.05
C SER A 340 -21.48 -2.98 -1.44
N VAL A 341 -21.82 -1.81 -0.94
CA VAL A 341 -21.03 -0.58 -1.11
C VAL A 341 -20.69 -0.01 0.25
N ARG A 342 -19.45 0.47 0.41
CA ARG A 342 -19.02 1.22 1.59
C ARG A 342 -18.27 2.47 1.18
N ILE A 343 -18.75 3.63 1.62
CA ILE A 343 -18.13 4.93 1.37
C ILE A 343 -17.66 5.48 2.71
N SER A 344 -16.36 5.68 2.87
CA SER A 344 -15.76 6.24 4.09
C SER A 344 -15.04 7.56 3.79
N GLY A 345 -14.90 8.43 4.79
CA GLY A 345 -14.43 9.81 4.58
C GLY A 345 -15.42 10.67 3.78
N PHE A 346 -16.71 10.39 3.95
CA PHE A 346 -17.79 11.17 3.37
C PHE A 346 -18.00 12.46 4.16
N PHE A 347 -17.51 13.59 3.66
CA PHE A 347 -17.65 14.90 4.31
C PHE A 347 -18.83 15.71 3.76
N GLY A 348 -19.60 15.12 2.84
CA GLY A 348 -20.80 15.74 2.28
C GLY A 348 -20.51 16.71 1.14
N HIS A 349 -19.37 16.61 0.47
CA HIS A 349 -19.09 17.43 -0.72
C HIS A 349 -20.04 17.08 -1.87
N LYS A 350 -20.32 18.06 -2.74
CA LYS A 350 -21.29 17.92 -3.84
C LYS A 350 -21.03 16.68 -4.70
N ASP A 351 -19.79 16.48 -5.13
CA ASP A 351 -19.37 15.35 -5.96
C ASP A 351 -19.41 14.00 -5.23
N GLN A 352 -19.14 13.97 -3.92
CA GLN A 352 -19.35 12.77 -3.08
C GLN A 352 -20.84 12.37 -3.03
N VAL A 353 -21.73 13.36 -2.84
CA VAL A 353 -23.19 13.14 -2.84
C VAL A 353 -23.66 12.62 -4.20
N GLU A 354 -23.21 13.25 -5.29
CA GLU A 354 -23.54 12.84 -6.64
C GLU A 354 -23.05 11.42 -6.96
N LEU A 355 -21.82 11.07 -6.57
CA LEU A 355 -21.29 9.71 -6.75
C LEU A 355 -22.13 8.68 -5.97
N ALA A 356 -22.45 8.96 -4.70
CA ALA A 356 -23.26 8.06 -3.88
C ALA A 356 -24.65 7.83 -4.50
N LEU A 357 -25.31 8.91 -4.96
CA LEU A 357 -26.60 8.82 -5.65
C LEU A 357 -26.50 8.09 -6.98
N HIS A 358 -25.41 8.29 -7.74
CA HIS A 358 -25.18 7.59 -8.99
C HIS A 358 -25.05 6.07 -8.75
N ILE A 359 -24.23 5.65 -7.78
CA ILE A 359 -24.07 4.24 -7.43
C ILE A 359 -25.40 3.64 -6.97
N LEU A 360 -26.13 4.34 -6.09
CA LEU A 360 -27.43 3.89 -5.58
C LEU A 360 -28.45 3.65 -6.70
N ARG A 361 -28.50 4.53 -7.71
CA ARG A 361 -29.44 4.42 -8.85
C ARG A 361 -29.02 3.40 -9.90
N SER A 362 -27.71 3.28 -10.12
CA SER A 362 -27.13 2.37 -11.11
C SER A 362 -27.16 0.90 -10.66
N SER A 363 -27.15 0.63 -9.35
CA SER A 363 -26.95 -0.72 -8.81
C SER A 363 -28.27 -1.41 -8.46
N ILE A 364 -28.70 -2.36 -9.29
CA ILE A 364 -30.02 -3.02 -9.17
C ILE A 364 -30.03 -4.07 -8.05
N ALA A 365 -28.96 -4.85 -7.92
CA ALA A 365 -28.81 -5.92 -6.93
C ALA A 365 -28.23 -5.44 -5.59
N LEU A 366 -28.23 -4.13 -5.34
CA LEU A 366 -27.64 -3.56 -4.13
C LEU A 366 -28.43 -3.98 -2.90
N GLU A 367 -27.78 -4.66 -1.96
CA GLU A 367 -28.33 -5.16 -0.71
C GLU A 367 -27.99 -4.21 0.45
N LYS A 368 -26.80 -3.61 0.43
CA LYS A 368 -26.33 -2.69 1.47
C LYS A 368 -25.44 -1.60 0.89
N MET A 369 -25.66 -0.36 1.33
CA MET A 369 -24.77 0.77 1.12
C MET A 369 -24.49 1.44 2.47
N GLU A 370 -23.25 1.36 2.95
CA GLU A 370 -22.82 2.02 4.18
C GLU A 370 -22.08 3.30 3.87
N ILE A 371 -22.48 4.41 4.49
CA ILE A 371 -21.81 5.71 4.35
C ILE A 371 -21.34 6.15 5.73
N THR A 372 -20.05 6.48 5.84
CA THR A 372 -19.47 6.98 7.08
C THR A 372 -18.56 8.18 6.82
N PRO A 373 -18.58 9.20 7.69
CA PRO A 373 -17.60 10.27 7.61
C PRO A 373 -16.23 9.86 8.18
N LYS A 374 -16.13 8.71 8.86
CA LYS A 374 -14.87 8.20 9.40
C LYS A 374 -13.87 7.95 8.27
N LEU A 375 -12.62 8.38 8.46
CA LEU A 375 -11.55 8.17 7.50
C LEU A 375 -10.88 6.81 7.70
N GLU A 376 -10.76 6.03 6.62
CA GLU A 376 -10.26 4.64 6.67
C GLU A 376 -9.27 4.31 5.53
N ILE A 377 -8.33 5.21 5.28
CA ILE A 377 -7.25 5.03 4.28
C ILE A 377 -6.06 4.29 4.92
N SER A 378 -5.50 3.32 4.19
CA SER A 378 -4.48 2.39 4.69
C SER A 378 -3.13 3.05 4.97
N ASN A 379 -2.81 4.15 4.29
CA ASN A 379 -1.46 4.72 4.27
C ASN A 379 -1.09 5.63 5.47
N ASN A 380 -1.88 5.68 6.56
CA ASN A 380 -1.60 6.49 7.76
C ASN A 380 -1.31 7.98 7.45
N LEU A 381 -1.78 8.48 6.30
CA LEU A 381 -1.56 9.86 5.87
C LEU A 381 -2.38 10.87 6.69
N ALA A 382 -3.50 10.40 7.24
CA ALA A 382 -4.43 11.16 8.08
C ALA A 382 -3.83 11.65 9.41
N LEU A 383 -2.74 11.02 9.89
CA LEU A 383 -2.23 11.26 11.25
C LEU A 383 -1.72 12.69 11.50
N HIS A 384 -1.54 13.51 10.46
CA HIS A 384 -1.08 14.89 10.61
C HIS A 384 -2.20 15.94 10.66
N ASP A 385 -3.46 15.61 10.35
CA ASP A 385 -4.58 16.58 10.27
C ASP A 385 -5.83 16.18 11.08
N CYS A 386 -5.64 15.58 12.27
CA CYS A 386 -6.72 15.20 13.19
C CYS A 386 -7.67 16.36 13.59
N CYS A 387 -7.25 17.62 13.40
CA CYS A 387 -8.06 18.81 13.67
C CYS A 387 -9.12 19.06 12.59
N TYR A 388 -8.90 18.58 11.36
CA TYR A 388 -9.79 18.79 10.22
C TYR A 388 -10.98 17.82 10.24
N GLU A 389 -10.93 16.72 10.99
CA GLU A 389 -11.92 15.64 10.85
C GLU A 389 -13.19 15.83 11.70
N LYS A 390 -13.09 16.47 12.88
CA LYS A 390 -14.18 16.48 13.87
C LYS A 390 -15.47 17.18 13.43
N PRO A 391 -15.44 18.44 12.92
CA PRO A 391 -16.67 19.10 12.46
C PRO A 391 -17.25 18.41 11.21
N HIS A 392 -16.38 17.89 10.34
CA HIS A 392 -16.79 17.20 9.12
C HIS A 392 -17.48 15.86 9.37
N TYR A 393 -17.32 15.25 10.56
CA TYR A 393 -18.10 14.06 10.93
C TYR A 393 -19.59 14.36 11.08
N VAL A 394 -19.94 15.48 11.70
CA VAL A 394 -21.34 15.89 11.87
C VAL A 394 -21.93 16.29 10.53
N ASP A 395 -21.21 17.10 9.76
CA ASP A 395 -21.67 17.56 8.45
C ASP A 395 -21.82 16.42 7.44
N GLY A 396 -20.83 15.53 7.35
CA GLY A 396 -20.90 14.37 6.47
C GLY A 396 -22.10 13.47 6.77
N HIS A 397 -22.35 13.19 8.07
CA HIS A 397 -23.51 12.43 8.51
C HIS A 397 -24.84 13.14 8.15
N ARG A 398 -24.94 14.45 8.41
CA ARG A 398 -26.12 15.26 8.11
C ARG A 398 -26.44 15.25 6.61
N ILE A 399 -25.46 15.53 5.77
CA ILE A 399 -25.64 15.58 4.32
C ILE A 399 -26.01 14.22 3.74
N ALA A 400 -25.33 13.14 4.17
CA ALA A 400 -25.67 11.79 3.71
C ALA A 400 -27.12 11.43 4.06
N THR A 401 -27.56 11.76 5.28
CA THR A 401 -28.93 11.52 5.73
C THR A 401 -29.94 12.36 4.95
N GLU A 402 -29.64 13.64 4.71
CA GLU A 402 -30.56 14.55 4.04
C GLU A 402 -30.75 14.23 2.55
N PHE A 403 -29.68 13.88 1.84
CA PHE A 403 -29.70 13.77 0.38
C PHE A 403 -29.66 12.33 -0.13
N VAL A 404 -28.88 11.44 0.52
CA VAL A 404 -28.72 10.06 0.04
C VAL A 404 -29.79 9.15 0.62
N CYS A 405 -30.00 9.16 1.95
CA CYS A 405 -31.05 8.34 2.57
C CYS A 405 -32.46 8.72 2.08
N LYS A 406 -32.77 10.01 1.91
CA LYS A 406 -34.08 10.42 1.36
C LYS A 406 -34.33 9.95 -0.07
N ALA A 407 -33.26 9.73 -0.84
CA ALA A 407 -33.35 9.22 -2.20
C ALA A 407 -33.42 7.68 -2.25
N ASP A 408 -33.22 7.00 -1.13
CA ASP A 408 -33.24 5.55 -1.03
C ASP A 408 -34.67 5.02 -0.83
N TYR A 409 -35.24 4.48 -1.90
CA TYR A 409 -36.54 3.85 -1.89
C TYR A 409 -36.49 2.34 -1.56
N ARG A 410 -35.29 1.76 -1.41
CA ARG A 410 -35.09 0.33 -1.15
C ARG A 410 -34.68 0.02 0.29
N ASN A 411 -34.44 1.04 1.11
CA ASN A 411 -33.97 0.92 2.49
C ASN A 411 -32.65 0.11 2.59
N VAL A 412 -31.73 0.35 1.66
CA VAL A 412 -30.41 -0.29 1.59
C VAL A 412 -29.30 0.62 2.11
N VAL A 413 -29.55 1.92 2.26
CA VAL A 413 -28.57 2.91 2.71
C VAL A 413 -28.57 3.04 4.24
N ASN A 414 -27.41 2.80 4.84
CA ASN A 414 -27.14 3.03 6.26
C ASN A 414 -26.05 4.09 6.44
N VAL A 415 -26.34 5.17 7.18
CA VAL A 415 -25.37 6.22 7.48
C VAL A 415 -24.88 6.06 8.92
N VAL A 416 -23.59 5.73 9.07
CA VAL A 416 -22.98 5.49 10.37
C VAL A 416 -22.75 6.80 11.10
N LYS A 417 -23.28 6.91 12.32
CA LYS A 417 -22.96 8.02 13.23
C LYS A 417 -21.62 7.73 13.89
N VAL A 418 -20.67 8.66 13.77
CA VAL A 418 -19.39 8.56 14.49
C VAL A 418 -19.57 9.24 15.85
N PRO A 419 -19.35 8.54 16.97
CA PRO A 419 -19.46 9.16 18.29
C PRO A 419 -18.50 10.35 18.38
N SER A 420 -19.03 11.54 18.66
CA SER A 420 -18.17 12.64 19.07
C SER A 420 -17.51 12.23 20.37
N SER A 421 -16.18 12.32 20.47
CA SER A 421 -15.43 12.10 21.71
C SER A 421 -15.68 13.19 22.77
N LEU A 422 -16.86 13.80 22.75
CA LEU A 422 -17.39 14.89 23.57
C LEU A 422 -18.88 14.61 23.79
N GLU A 423 -19.22 13.50 24.41
CA GLU A 423 -20.26 13.59 25.43
C GLU A 423 -19.50 13.84 26.74
N PRO A 424 -19.72 14.97 27.44
CA PRO A 424 -19.31 15.05 28.82
C PRO A 424 -20.00 13.88 29.53
N SER A 425 -19.20 13.02 30.19
CA SER A 425 -19.75 12.12 31.18
C SER A 425 -20.62 12.95 32.13
N ALA A 426 -21.93 12.77 32.07
CA ALA A 426 -22.87 13.35 33.02
C ALA A 426 -22.72 12.73 34.43
N ALA A 427 -21.67 11.96 34.70
CA ALA A 427 -21.40 11.28 35.96
C ALA A 427 -20.20 11.86 36.74
N ALA A 428 -19.79 13.12 36.48
CA ALA A 428 -18.72 13.79 37.25
C ALA A 428 -19.14 15.16 37.81
N MET A 429 -20.43 15.37 38.02
CA MET A 429 -20.97 16.48 38.83
C MET A 429 -21.99 15.90 39.83
N GLU A 430 -21.53 15.09 40.77
CA GLU A 430 -22.10 14.86 42.11
C GLU A 430 -21.34 13.69 42.75
N ALA A 431 -20.21 14.01 43.41
CA ALA A 431 -19.64 13.32 44.57
C ALA A 431 -18.39 14.07 45.03
#